data_AF-A0A2S8ZAL4-F1
#
_entry.id   AF-A0A2S8ZAL4-F1
#
_cell.length_a   1.000
_cell.length_b   1.000
_cell.length_c   1.000
_cell.angle_alpha   90.00
_cell.angle_beta   90.00
_cell.angle_gamma   90.00
#
_symmetry.space_group_name_H-M   'P 1'
#
loop_
_entity.id
_entity.type
_entity.pdbx_description
1 polymer ?
#
loop_
_entity_poly.entity_id
_entity_poly.type
_entity_poly.pdbx_seq_one_letter_code
_entity_poly.pdbx_strand_id
1 'polypeptide(L)'
;MDDVLSVTEYLAQPELDTALRLVTDLEALLEPDAPTLGQLRERVNADRDAGSRVILLSRAPRIAFPTVPGSQVLLDAKLLAPPCYSVGDHDGFGAEVASEGVPIDIVLAEALRELGEVACAELDALVFQDGREEHDFRSIGEPVRDALLSSGLLVPETNGHSWNFADAATLVPAALADVIAGMRRPHIELGQISAHCWTAERALKQALRARAKALWGKAWAIELLGNERADEAFARASVAAYASAESVVELRDPLEWLSLAETLDVLENADVGNLGVNQAMWAVMRSELLPVKDRLERSQLIRKSDVDVALKWARLLTQKLTMSGSRSHADYIPTAPRTQRELLDKLKNELGENSAFAGDAEKDFMSLIHSTVRFVAHVSDVRPSYTAQWAKDEDVPLEREVQDAFKAFLDSSDLAGRSAVEVSSIGGGRADVVLYFNDGTRYVTEVKRDFKRTTRTDLETAYLPQTVSYQTTNVPLGQLLVLDLTDRRQASSERLDQSIWVTHSRDADGVVISSNVIAVVRGNRPTPSGRKA
;
A
#
# COMPACT_ATOMS: atom_id res chain seq x y z
N MET A 1 -10.41 -43.47 -18.58
CA MET A 1 -9.10 -43.00 -19.08
C MET A 1 -9.04 -41.56 -18.66
N ASP A 2 -7.97 -41.14 -17.99
CA ASP A 2 -7.83 -39.75 -17.58
C ASP A 2 -7.42 -38.94 -18.81
N ASP A 3 -8.07 -37.81 -19.05
CA ASP A 3 -7.74 -36.96 -20.19
C ASP A 3 -6.57 -36.05 -19.80
N VAL A 4 -5.47 -36.14 -20.55
CA VAL A 4 -4.35 -35.19 -20.49
C VAL A 4 -4.49 -34.26 -21.69
N LEU A 5 -4.68 -32.97 -21.42
CA LEU A 5 -4.95 -31.96 -22.42
C LEU A 5 -4.06 -30.74 -22.16
N SER A 6 -3.58 -30.09 -23.21
CA SER A 6 -3.04 -28.73 -23.08
C SER A 6 -4.16 -27.76 -22.70
N VAL A 7 -3.84 -26.61 -22.11
CA VAL A 7 -4.83 -25.61 -21.74
C VAL A 7 -5.65 -25.13 -22.95
N THR A 8 -5.02 -25.03 -24.13
CA THR A 8 -5.69 -24.63 -25.37
C THR A 8 -6.69 -25.68 -25.83
N GLU A 9 -6.32 -26.96 -25.80
CA GLU A 9 -7.23 -28.07 -26.14
C GLU A 9 -8.39 -28.17 -25.14
N TYR A 10 -8.09 -28.03 -23.85
CA TYR A 10 -9.06 -28.08 -22.77
C TYR A 10 -10.12 -26.98 -22.90
N LEU A 11 -9.72 -25.77 -23.30
CA LEU A 11 -10.64 -24.65 -23.53
C LEU A 11 -11.43 -24.78 -24.85
N ALA A 12 -10.89 -25.48 -25.84
CA ALA A 12 -11.54 -25.66 -27.14
C ALA A 12 -12.61 -26.76 -27.15
N GLN A 13 -12.56 -27.72 -26.21
CA GLN A 13 -13.45 -28.88 -26.19
C GLN A 13 -14.63 -28.67 -25.23
N PRO A 14 -15.89 -28.60 -25.71
CA PRO A 14 -17.03 -28.22 -24.89
C PRO A 14 -17.52 -29.31 -23.93
N GLU A 15 -17.25 -30.59 -24.17
CA GLU A 15 -17.72 -31.70 -23.31
C GLU A 15 -16.69 -32.82 -23.30
N LEU A 16 -16.40 -33.36 -22.11
CA LEU A 16 -15.49 -34.47 -21.88
C LEU A 16 -16.13 -35.41 -20.85
N ASP A 17 -16.13 -36.73 -21.08
CA ASP A 17 -16.85 -37.70 -20.22
C ASP A 17 -15.93 -38.36 -19.16
N THR A 18 -14.94 -37.61 -18.66
CA THR A 18 -13.89 -38.15 -17.78
C THR A 18 -13.95 -37.60 -16.36
N ALA A 19 -13.79 -38.49 -15.38
CA ALA A 19 -13.85 -38.17 -13.95
C ALA A 19 -12.64 -37.37 -13.45
N LEU A 20 -11.49 -37.46 -14.12
CA LEU A 20 -10.26 -36.73 -13.81
C LEU A 20 -9.66 -36.16 -15.10
N ARG A 21 -9.28 -34.88 -15.05
CA ARG A 21 -8.66 -34.15 -16.14
C ARG A 21 -7.35 -33.53 -15.68
N LEU A 22 -6.28 -33.75 -16.44
CA LEU A 22 -4.99 -33.12 -16.26
C LEU A 22 -4.80 -32.07 -17.36
N VAL A 23 -4.82 -30.80 -16.97
CA VAL A 23 -4.60 -29.66 -17.86
C VAL A 23 -3.15 -29.23 -17.75
N THR A 24 -2.45 -29.21 -18.87
CA THR A 24 -1.01 -28.94 -19.00
C THR A 24 -0.77 -27.65 -19.80
N ASP A 25 0.50 -27.25 -19.94
CA ASP A 25 0.94 -26.10 -20.74
C ASP A 25 0.24 -24.78 -20.37
N LEU A 26 -0.03 -24.57 -19.07
CA LEU A 26 -0.72 -23.38 -18.57
C LEU A 26 0.01 -22.08 -18.92
N GLU A 27 1.33 -22.10 -19.04
CA GLU A 27 2.15 -20.97 -19.46
C GLU A 27 1.75 -20.39 -20.83
N ALA A 28 1.05 -21.16 -21.68
CA ALA A 28 0.47 -20.63 -22.92
C ALA A 28 -0.52 -19.47 -22.67
N LEU A 29 -1.09 -19.37 -21.47
CA LEU A 29 -1.96 -18.26 -21.05
C LEU A 29 -1.21 -16.94 -20.77
N LEU A 30 0.12 -16.94 -20.79
CA LEU A 30 0.94 -15.74 -20.63
C LEU A 30 1.14 -14.97 -21.94
N GLU A 31 0.78 -15.57 -23.08
CA GLU A 31 0.90 -14.90 -24.37
C GLU A 31 -0.19 -13.84 -24.56
N PRO A 32 0.11 -12.70 -25.22
CA PRO A 32 -0.81 -11.56 -25.34
C PRO A 32 -2.19 -11.88 -25.92
N ASP A 33 -2.26 -12.85 -26.84
CA ASP A 33 -3.49 -13.26 -27.54
C ASP A 33 -4.11 -14.55 -26.96
N ALA A 34 -3.59 -15.03 -25.83
CA ALA A 34 -4.06 -16.25 -25.21
C ALA A 34 -5.45 -16.08 -24.56
N PRO A 35 -6.20 -17.18 -24.38
CA PRO A 35 -7.39 -17.16 -23.57
C PRO A 35 -7.13 -16.61 -22.16
N THR A 36 -8.12 -15.93 -21.60
CA THR A 36 -7.99 -15.32 -20.27
C THR A 36 -8.11 -16.38 -19.16
N LEU A 37 -7.49 -16.11 -18.00
CA LEU A 37 -7.71 -16.91 -16.78
C LEU A 37 -9.18 -16.96 -16.36
N GLY A 38 -9.99 -15.97 -16.76
CA GLY A 38 -11.44 -15.98 -16.56
C GLY A 38 -12.12 -17.10 -17.34
N GLN A 39 -11.75 -17.31 -18.60
CA GLN A 39 -12.27 -18.41 -19.41
C GLN A 39 -11.85 -19.77 -18.83
N LEU A 40 -10.59 -19.90 -18.39
CA LEU A 40 -10.14 -21.11 -17.68
C LEU A 40 -10.96 -21.37 -16.42
N ARG A 41 -11.21 -20.34 -15.62
CA ARG A 41 -12.03 -20.44 -14.41
C ARG A 41 -13.44 -20.94 -14.72
N GLU A 42 -14.12 -20.31 -15.69
CA GLU A 42 -15.47 -20.70 -16.08
C GLU A 42 -15.53 -22.17 -16.48
N ARG A 43 -14.56 -22.62 -17.27
CA ARG A 43 -14.47 -24.01 -17.69
C ARG A 43 -14.21 -24.97 -16.54
N VAL A 44 -13.23 -24.66 -15.69
CA VAL A 44 -12.89 -25.50 -14.52
C VAL A 44 -14.08 -25.61 -13.57
N ASN A 45 -14.85 -24.54 -13.37
CA ASN A 45 -16.04 -24.57 -12.52
C ASN A 45 -17.15 -25.42 -13.13
N ALA A 46 -17.45 -25.27 -14.42
CA ALA A 46 -18.43 -26.11 -15.11
C ALA A 46 -18.10 -27.60 -14.98
N ASP A 47 -16.82 -27.92 -15.13
CA ASP A 47 -16.31 -29.29 -15.01
C ASP A 47 -16.42 -29.84 -13.58
N ARG A 48 -16.11 -29.02 -12.58
CA ARG A 48 -16.29 -29.37 -11.17
C ARG A 48 -17.76 -29.56 -10.79
N ASP A 49 -18.63 -28.70 -11.30
CA ASP A 49 -20.08 -28.78 -11.09
C ASP A 49 -20.67 -30.04 -11.74
N ALA A 50 -20.09 -30.50 -12.85
CA ALA A 50 -20.38 -31.79 -13.48
C ALA A 50 -19.75 -32.99 -12.75
N GLY A 51 -19.07 -32.78 -11.61
CA GLY A 51 -18.47 -33.85 -10.80
C GLY A 51 -17.07 -34.28 -11.24
N SER A 52 -16.43 -33.56 -12.16
CA SER A 52 -15.08 -33.86 -12.63
C SER A 52 -14.03 -33.26 -11.68
N ARG A 53 -12.91 -33.96 -11.50
CA ARG A 53 -11.72 -33.43 -10.84
C ARG A 53 -10.77 -32.83 -11.89
N VAL A 54 -10.24 -31.65 -11.62
CA VAL A 54 -9.28 -30.98 -12.52
C VAL A 54 -7.96 -30.77 -11.80
N ILE A 55 -6.86 -31.18 -12.45
CA ILE A 55 -5.49 -30.91 -12.04
C ILE A 55 -4.91 -29.91 -13.04
N LEU A 56 -4.38 -28.81 -12.52
CA LEU A 56 -3.73 -27.76 -13.29
C LEU A 56 -2.22 -27.91 -13.11
N LEU A 57 -1.51 -28.29 -14.17
CA LEU A 57 -0.07 -28.45 -14.20
C LEU A 57 0.56 -27.31 -15.00
N SER A 58 1.46 -26.57 -14.35
CA SER A 58 2.13 -25.40 -14.91
C SER A 58 3.61 -25.48 -14.61
N ARG A 59 4.44 -25.09 -15.58
CA ARG A 59 5.88 -24.86 -15.36
C ARG A 59 6.12 -23.49 -14.71
N ALA A 60 5.28 -22.52 -15.03
CA ALA A 60 5.32 -21.20 -14.41
C ALA A 60 4.59 -21.20 -13.05
N PRO A 61 5.10 -20.48 -12.04
CA PRO A 61 4.42 -20.33 -10.75
C PRO A 61 3.22 -19.39 -10.88
N ARG A 62 2.31 -19.42 -9.90
CA ARG A 62 1.09 -18.58 -9.88
C ARG A 62 1.38 -17.09 -10.05
N ILE A 63 2.50 -16.61 -9.49
CA ILE A 63 2.90 -15.21 -9.54
C ILE A 63 3.33 -14.73 -10.94
N ALA A 64 3.68 -15.66 -11.85
CA ALA A 64 3.99 -15.31 -13.23
C ALA A 64 2.74 -14.96 -14.04
N PHE A 65 1.56 -15.38 -13.59
CA PHE A 65 0.29 -15.12 -14.27
C PHE A 65 -0.29 -13.75 -13.92
N PRO A 66 -0.92 -13.06 -14.90
CA PRO A 66 -1.47 -11.74 -14.68
C PRO A 66 -2.60 -11.77 -13.65
N THR A 67 -2.63 -10.77 -12.77
CA THR A 67 -3.73 -10.63 -11.83
C THR A 67 -4.99 -10.14 -12.55
N VAL A 68 -6.06 -10.92 -12.52
CA VAL A 68 -7.39 -10.49 -12.97
C VAL A 68 -8.25 -10.04 -11.77
N PRO A 69 -9.08 -8.98 -11.93
CA PRO A 69 -10.03 -8.57 -10.90
C PRO A 69 -10.99 -9.71 -10.51
N GLY A 70 -11.19 -9.89 -9.20
CA GLY A 70 -12.04 -10.96 -8.65
C GLY A 70 -11.25 -12.21 -8.25
N SER A 71 -11.96 -13.32 -8.12
CA SER A 71 -11.39 -14.62 -7.69
C SER A 71 -10.67 -15.29 -8.86
N GLN A 72 -9.45 -15.78 -8.63
CA GLN A 72 -8.58 -16.37 -9.65
C GLN A 72 -8.47 -17.87 -9.48
N VAL A 73 -8.71 -18.63 -10.55
CA VAL A 73 -8.69 -20.11 -10.51
C VAL A 73 -7.37 -20.65 -9.97
N LEU A 74 -6.24 -20.01 -10.29
CA LEU A 74 -4.93 -20.40 -9.80
C LEU A 74 -4.74 -20.13 -8.30
N LEU A 75 -5.32 -19.06 -7.77
CA LEU A 75 -5.27 -18.73 -6.33
C LEU A 75 -6.22 -19.60 -5.52
N ASP A 76 -7.40 -19.92 -6.07
CA ASP A 76 -8.39 -20.79 -5.42
C ASP A 76 -7.98 -22.27 -5.43
N ALA A 77 -7.11 -22.67 -6.37
CA ALA A 77 -6.62 -24.03 -6.45
C ALA A 77 -5.74 -24.37 -5.24
N LYS A 78 -5.84 -25.60 -4.74
CA LYS A 78 -4.88 -26.13 -3.77
C LYS A 78 -3.51 -26.21 -4.43
N LEU A 79 -2.50 -25.57 -3.85
CA LEU A 79 -1.12 -25.69 -4.32
C LEU A 79 -0.57 -27.05 -3.89
N LEU A 80 -0.01 -27.77 -4.85
CA LEU A 80 0.78 -28.96 -4.60
C LEU A 80 2.14 -28.72 -5.23
N ALA A 81 3.11 -28.38 -4.38
CA ALA A 81 4.52 -28.41 -4.77
C ALA A 81 5.03 -29.85 -4.62
N PRO A 82 5.79 -30.38 -5.58
CA PRO A 82 6.54 -31.62 -5.42
C PRO A 82 7.28 -31.66 -4.06
N PRO A 83 7.40 -32.86 -3.46
CA PRO A 83 8.64 -33.60 -3.68
C PRO A 83 8.28 -34.81 -4.53
N CYS A 84 8.60 -34.78 -5.82
CA CYS A 84 8.15 -35.85 -6.70
C CYS A 84 9.01 -37.12 -6.58
N TYR A 85 10.10 -37.12 -5.81
CA TYR A 85 10.86 -38.32 -5.54
C TYR A 85 11.40 -38.38 -4.10
N SER A 86 11.00 -39.43 -3.37
CA SER A 86 11.83 -40.09 -2.36
C SER A 86 12.52 -41.30 -3.01
N VAL A 87 13.13 -41.09 -4.18
CA VAL A 87 13.91 -42.11 -4.88
C VAL A 87 15.37 -41.72 -4.71
N GLY A 88 16.04 -42.42 -3.80
CA GLY A 88 17.49 -42.51 -3.55
C GLY A 88 18.41 -41.34 -3.90
N ASP A 89 19.20 -40.87 -2.92
CA ASP A 89 20.51 -40.19 -3.05
C ASP A 89 20.69 -39.06 -4.10
N HIS A 90 19.62 -38.49 -4.66
CA HIS A 90 19.73 -37.32 -5.52
C HIS A 90 19.74 -36.03 -4.68
N ASP A 91 20.95 -35.61 -4.34
CA ASP A 91 21.28 -34.42 -3.54
C ASP A 91 20.99 -33.12 -4.33
N GLY A 92 19.78 -32.57 -4.21
CA GLY A 92 19.50 -31.16 -4.52
C GLY A 92 18.95 -30.82 -5.91
N PHE A 93 18.71 -29.52 -6.13
CA PHE A 93 18.15 -28.96 -7.35
C PHE A 93 18.96 -29.36 -8.60
N GLY A 94 18.26 -29.85 -9.63
CA GLY A 94 18.86 -30.21 -10.92
C GLY A 94 19.71 -31.49 -10.94
N ALA A 95 19.79 -32.24 -9.83
CA ALA A 95 20.62 -33.45 -9.74
C ALA A 95 20.24 -34.55 -10.77
N GLU A 96 18.94 -34.72 -11.04
CA GLU A 96 18.44 -35.68 -12.03
C GLU A 96 18.85 -35.28 -13.45
N VAL A 97 18.65 -34.01 -13.83
CA VAL A 97 18.99 -33.52 -15.17
C VAL A 97 20.51 -33.47 -15.39
N ALA A 98 21.28 -33.18 -14.33
CA ALA A 98 22.74 -33.27 -14.35
C ALA A 98 23.21 -34.71 -14.64
N SER A 99 22.49 -35.72 -14.14
CA SER A 99 22.78 -37.13 -14.44
C SER A 99 22.52 -37.50 -15.90
N GLU A 100 21.65 -36.75 -16.58
CA GLU A 100 21.40 -36.84 -18.02
C GLU A 100 22.39 -36.00 -18.86
N GLY A 101 23.36 -35.33 -18.22
CA GLY A 101 24.43 -34.58 -18.86
C GLY A 101 24.08 -33.12 -19.20
N VAL A 102 22.97 -32.59 -18.66
CA VAL A 102 22.63 -31.16 -18.82
C VAL A 102 23.33 -30.33 -17.74
N PRO A 103 24.11 -29.30 -18.11
CA PRO A 103 24.73 -28.39 -17.14
C PRO A 103 23.73 -27.69 -16.22
N ILE A 104 24.08 -27.58 -14.93
CA ILE A 104 23.20 -27.02 -13.89
C ILE A 104 22.85 -25.54 -14.13
N ASP A 105 23.76 -24.78 -14.73
CA ASP A 105 23.55 -23.37 -15.10
C ASP A 105 22.46 -23.21 -16.17
N ILE A 106 22.35 -24.16 -17.11
CA ILE A 106 21.27 -24.17 -18.10
C ILE A 106 19.93 -24.45 -17.42
N VAL A 107 19.87 -25.44 -16.52
CA VAL A 107 18.66 -25.79 -15.76
C VAL A 107 18.22 -24.62 -14.88
N LEU A 108 19.18 -23.99 -14.20
CA LEU A 108 18.93 -22.82 -13.35
C LEU A 108 18.42 -21.64 -14.18
N ALA A 109 19.03 -21.34 -15.32
CA ALA A 109 18.58 -20.26 -16.19
C ALA A 109 17.15 -20.50 -16.70
N GLU A 110 16.79 -21.75 -17.04
CA GLU A 110 15.43 -22.07 -17.46
C GLU A 110 14.43 -21.94 -16.31
N ALA A 111 14.75 -22.47 -15.13
CA ALA A 111 13.90 -22.31 -13.95
C ALA A 111 13.67 -20.83 -13.62
N LEU A 112 14.71 -20.00 -13.68
CA LEU A 112 14.59 -18.54 -13.48
C LEU A 112 13.72 -17.86 -14.54
N ARG A 113 13.77 -18.29 -15.81
CA ARG A 113 12.84 -17.78 -16.85
C ARG A 113 11.40 -18.18 -16.55
N GLU A 114 11.18 -19.42 -16.13
CA GLU A 114 9.85 -19.94 -15.80
C GLU A 114 9.25 -19.26 -14.56
N LEU A 115 10.08 -18.82 -13.60
CA LEU A 115 9.62 -18.03 -12.44
C LEU A 115 8.95 -16.70 -12.84
N GLY A 116 9.35 -16.14 -13.98
CA GLY A 116 8.83 -14.89 -14.52
C GLY A 116 9.47 -13.61 -13.92
N GLU A 117 9.09 -12.48 -14.51
CA GLU A 117 9.70 -11.16 -14.25
C GLU A 117 9.56 -10.71 -12.79
N VAL A 118 8.40 -10.94 -12.17
CA VAL A 118 8.11 -10.48 -10.80
C VAL A 118 9.03 -11.18 -9.79
N ALA A 119 9.20 -12.50 -9.91
CA ALA A 119 10.08 -13.24 -9.03
C ALA A 119 11.55 -12.88 -9.27
N CYS A 120 11.96 -12.69 -10.53
CA CYS A 120 13.32 -12.25 -10.86
C CYS A 120 13.62 -10.85 -10.32
N ALA A 121 12.66 -9.92 -10.30
CA ALA A 121 12.84 -8.58 -9.75
C ALA A 121 13.07 -8.59 -8.23
N GLU A 122 12.37 -9.45 -7.49
CA GLU A 122 12.58 -9.64 -6.05
C GLU A 122 13.88 -10.39 -5.75
N LEU A 123 14.26 -11.36 -6.59
CA LEU A 123 15.56 -12.01 -6.50
C LEU A 123 16.72 -11.04 -6.79
N ASP A 124 16.59 -10.17 -7.79
CA ASP A 124 17.60 -9.15 -8.11
C ASP A 124 17.87 -8.25 -6.90
N ALA A 125 16.80 -7.84 -6.22
CA ALA A 125 16.88 -7.09 -4.98
C ALA A 125 17.67 -7.84 -3.89
N LEU A 126 17.28 -9.09 -3.63
CA LEU A 126 17.87 -9.92 -2.58
C LEU A 126 19.34 -10.28 -2.87
N VAL A 127 19.68 -10.54 -4.13
CA VAL A 127 20.99 -11.05 -4.54
C VAL A 127 21.99 -9.91 -4.74
N PHE A 128 21.58 -8.80 -5.39
CA PHE A 128 22.51 -7.74 -5.77
C PHE A 128 22.42 -6.48 -4.91
N GLN A 129 21.26 -6.21 -4.30
CA GLN A 129 21.00 -4.89 -3.69
C GLN A 129 21.02 -4.92 -2.16
N ASP A 130 20.62 -6.03 -1.53
CA ASP A 130 20.60 -6.15 -0.06
C ASP A 130 22.02 -6.16 0.56
N GLY A 131 23.05 -6.47 -0.22
CA GLY A 131 24.46 -6.36 0.18
C GLY A 131 24.87 -7.26 1.37
N ARG A 132 24.06 -8.26 1.71
CA ARG A 132 24.31 -9.22 2.80
C ARG A 132 25.09 -10.42 2.28
N GLU A 133 26.00 -10.95 3.10
CA GLU A 133 26.74 -12.18 2.79
C GLU A 133 25.82 -13.42 2.77
N GLU A 134 24.77 -13.42 3.59
CA GLU A 134 23.74 -14.46 3.60
C GLU A 134 22.38 -13.87 3.16
N HIS A 135 21.71 -14.57 2.26
CA HIS A 135 20.40 -14.15 1.75
C HIS A 135 19.29 -14.46 2.76
N ASP A 136 18.58 -13.42 3.20
CA ASP A 136 17.45 -13.57 4.12
C ASP A 136 16.12 -13.74 3.35
N PHE A 137 15.75 -14.98 3.02
CA PHE A 137 14.49 -15.27 2.32
C PHE A 137 13.21 -14.97 3.12
N ARG A 138 13.32 -14.40 4.34
CA ARG A 138 12.15 -13.86 5.06
C ARG A 138 11.79 -12.46 4.59
N SER A 139 12.71 -11.74 3.93
CA SER A 139 12.44 -10.41 3.37
C SER A 139 11.60 -10.45 2.08
N ILE A 140 11.66 -11.57 1.34
CA ILE A 140 10.86 -11.76 0.14
C ILE A 140 9.40 -12.10 0.48
N GLY A 141 8.48 -11.57 -0.33
CA GLY A 141 7.04 -11.82 -0.18
C GLY A 141 6.69 -13.30 -0.36
N GLU A 142 5.66 -13.74 0.37
CA GLU A 142 5.15 -15.12 0.33
C GLU A 142 4.92 -15.66 -1.10
N PRO A 143 4.31 -14.90 -2.04
CA PRO A 143 4.10 -15.41 -3.40
C PRO A 143 5.38 -15.75 -4.18
N VAL A 144 6.46 -15.00 -3.97
CA VAL A 144 7.76 -15.28 -4.61
C VAL A 144 8.44 -16.44 -3.92
N ARG A 145 8.38 -16.48 -2.58
CA ARG A 145 8.91 -17.62 -1.82
C ARG A 145 8.24 -18.94 -2.20
N ASP A 146 6.92 -18.95 -2.37
CA ASP A 146 6.18 -20.12 -2.84
C ASP A 146 6.62 -20.56 -4.25
N ALA A 147 6.91 -19.59 -5.14
CA ALA A 147 7.43 -19.88 -6.47
C ALA A 147 8.83 -20.52 -6.43
N LEU A 148 9.71 -20.02 -5.56
CA LEU A 148 11.05 -20.55 -5.35
C LEU A 148 11.05 -21.94 -4.70
N LEU A 149 10.10 -22.20 -3.79
CA LEU A 149 9.90 -23.53 -3.20
C LEU A 149 9.33 -24.50 -4.24
N SER A 150 8.34 -24.07 -5.02
CA SER A 150 7.68 -24.91 -6.03
C SER A 150 8.58 -25.27 -7.20
N SER A 151 9.55 -24.42 -7.53
CA SER A 151 10.61 -24.70 -8.52
C SER A 151 11.74 -25.59 -7.95
N GLY A 152 11.74 -25.86 -6.65
CA GLY A 152 12.78 -26.63 -5.99
C GLY A 152 14.10 -25.88 -5.80
N LEU A 153 14.14 -24.57 -6.09
CA LEU A 153 15.32 -23.72 -5.86
C LEU A 153 15.58 -23.49 -4.37
N LEU A 154 14.53 -23.46 -3.55
CA LEU A 154 14.62 -23.36 -2.09
C LEU A 154 14.20 -24.65 -1.40
N VAL A 155 14.80 -24.88 -0.24
CA VAL A 155 14.40 -25.91 0.72
C VAL A 155 14.06 -25.25 2.07
N PRO A 156 13.02 -25.70 2.78
CA PRO A 156 12.72 -25.21 4.12
C PRO A 156 13.76 -25.69 5.14
N GLU A 157 14.18 -24.79 6.03
CA GLU A 157 15.05 -25.07 7.16
C GLU A 157 14.34 -24.78 8.50
N THR A 158 14.95 -25.18 9.63
CA THR A 158 14.37 -24.98 10.97
C THR A 158 14.00 -23.52 11.26
N ASN A 159 14.74 -22.55 10.72
CA ASN A 159 14.56 -21.12 10.99
C ASN A 159 14.40 -20.25 9.74
N GLY A 160 14.05 -20.85 8.58
CA GLY A 160 13.94 -20.10 7.34
C GLY A 160 13.95 -20.99 6.10
N HIS A 161 14.63 -20.52 5.07
CA HIS A 161 14.80 -21.22 3.80
C HIS A 161 16.25 -21.04 3.35
N SER A 162 16.74 -21.99 2.57
CA SER A 162 18.06 -21.91 1.95
C SER A 162 18.02 -22.43 0.52
N TRP A 163 19.07 -22.15 -0.25
CA TRP A 163 19.23 -22.70 -1.59
C TRP A 163 19.35 -24.22 -1.54
N ASN A 164 18.65 -24.90 -2.43
CA ASN A 164 18.61 -26.36 -2.49
C ASN A 164 19.76 -26.97 -3.32
N PHE A 165 20.87 -26.25 -3.49
CA PHE A 165 22.04 -26.73 -4.24
C PHE A 165 23.32 -26.02 -3.80
N ALA A 166 24.45 -26.71 -3.97
CA ALA A 166 25.77 -26.15 -3.71
C ALA A 166 26.11 -25.03 -4.71
N ASP A 167 27.06 -24.16 -4.37
CA ASP A 167 27.55 -23.06 -5.21
C ASP A 167 26.51 -22.02 -5.64
N ALA A 168 25.32 -22.00 -5.02
CA ALA A 168 24.26 -21.04 -5.32
C ALA A 168 24.71 -19.58 -5.24
N ALA A 169 25.62 -19.25 -4.30
CA ALA A 169 26.21 -17.91 -4.18
C ALA A 169 26.98 -17.44 -5.44
N THR A 170 27.42 -18.37 -6.30
CA THR A 170 28.10 -18.05 -7.56
C THR A 170 27.17 -18.26 -8.76
N LEU A 171 26.42 -19.36 -8.78
CA LEU A 171 25.59 -19.73 -9.93
C LEU A 171 24.33 -18.86 -10.06
N VAL A 172 23.65 -18.54 -8.94
CA VAL A 172 22.41 -17.75 -8.97
C VAL A 172 22.66 -16.34 -9.50
N PRO A 173 23.64 -15.55 -9.01
CA PRO A 173 23.89 -14.22 -9.55
C PRO A 173 24.19 -14.25 -11.06
N ALA A 174 25.03 -15.19 -11.52
CA ALA A 174 25.39 -15.28 -12.94
C ALA A 174 24.18 -15.61 -13.82
N ALA A 175 23.43 -16.67 -13.48
CA ALA A 175 22.25 -17.08 -14.24
C ALA A 175 21.14 -16.02 -14.19
N LEU A 176 20.92 -15.39 -13.04
CA LEU A 176 19.94 -14.32 -12.88
C LEU A 176 20.30 -13.10 -13.73
N ALA A 177 21.58 -12.68 -13.73
CA ALA A 177 22.02 -11.57 -14.56
C ALA A 177 21.77 -11.83 -16.07
N ASP A 178 22.09 -13.03 -16.55
CA ASP A 178 21.86 -13.42 -17.95
C ASP A 178 20.37 -13.47 -18.29
N VAL A 179 19.54 -14.02 -17.39
CA VAL A 179 18.09 -14.08 -17.57
C VAL A 179 17.48 -12.68 -17.60
N ILE A 180 17.86 -11.80 -16.67
CA ILE A 180 17.40 -10.40 -16.61
C ILE A 180 17.83 -9.65 -17.87
N ALA A 181 19.08 -9.79 -18.31
CA ALA A 181 19.58 -9.16 -19.54
C ALA A 181 18.83 -9.63 -20.80
N GLY A 182 18.28 -10.85 -20.76
CA GLY A 182 17.43 -11.40 -21.81
C GLY A 182 15.97 -10.91 -21.79
N MET A 183 15.50 -10.29 -20.69
CA MET A 183 14.13 -9.79 -20.57
C MET A 183 13.94 -8.54 -21.44
N ARG A 184 12.98 -8.59 -22.35
CA ARG A 184 12.70 -7.51 -23.32
C ARG A 184 11.30 -6.93 -23.20
N ARG A 185 10.43 -7.57 -22.41
CA ARG A 185 9.06 -7.11 -22.21
C ARG A 185 9.05 -6.14 -21.03
N PRO A 186 8.37 -4.99 -21.15
CA PRO A 186 8.18 -4.10 -20.01
C PRO A 186 7.20 -4.73 -19.02
N HIS A 187 7.46 -4.55 -17.73
CA HIS A 187 6.55 -4.97 -16.67
C HIS A 187 5.15 -4.37 -16.89
N ILE A 188 4.10 -5.15 -16.64
CA ILE A 188 2.70 -4.74 -16.92
C ILE A 188 2.29 -3.46 -16.18
N GLU A 189 2.86 -3.20 -15.00
CA GLU A 189 2.57 -2.02 -14.19
C GLU A 189 3.43 -0.80 -14.54
N LEU A 190 4.37 -0.91 -15.48
CA LEU A 190 5.31 0.16 -15.85
C LEU A 190 4.59 1.48 -16.16
N GLY A 191 3.49 1.40 -16.91
CA GLY A 191 2.68 2.57 -17.25
C GLY A 191 2.07 3.28 -16.03
N GLN A 192 1.57 2.52 -15.05
CA GLN A 192 1.00 3.07 -13.82
C GLN A 192 2.07 3.72 -12.95
N ILE A 193 3.20 3.04 -12.78
CA ILE A 193 4.33 3.50 -11.97
C ILE A 193 4.91 4.79 -12.57
N SER A 194 5.10 4.83 -13.89
CA SER A 194 5.55 6.03 -14.60
C SER A 194 4.56 7.19 -14.41
N ALA A 195 3.25 6.95 -14.49
CA ALA A 195 2.23 7.98 -14.30
C ALA A 195 2.22 8.53 -12.85
N HIS A 196 2.39 7.66 -11.86
CA HIS A 196 2.45 8.05 -10.46
C HIS A 196 3.73 8.83 -10.13
N CYS A 197 4.90 8.37 -10.60
CA CYS A 197 6.16 9.11 -10.45
C CYS A 197 6.08 10.49 -11.11
N TRP A 198 5.54 10.56 -12.33
CA TRP A 198 5.31 11.83 -13.02
C TRP A 198 4.42 12.77 -12.22
N THR A 199 3.33 12.26 -11.64
CA THR A 199 2.41 13.05 -10.82
C THR A 199 3.10 13.62 -9.58
N ALA A 200 3.83 12.77 -8.84
CA ALA A 200 4.60 13.15 -7.67
C ALA A 200 5.62 14.26 -7.99
N GLU A 201 6.43 14.04 -9.04
CA GLU A 201 7.46 14.97 -9.47
C GLU A 201 6.87 16.31 -9.96
N ARG A 202 5.77 16.26 -10.72
CA ARG A 202 5.06 17.47 -11.17
C ARG A 202 4.48 18.28 -10.02
N ALA A 203 3.88 17.61 -9.03
CA ALA A 203 3.36 18.29 -7.84
C ALA A 203 4.48 19.02 -7.09
N LEU A 204 5.63 18.35 -6.89
CA LEU A 204 6.80 18.95 -6.25
C LEU A 204 7.34 20.15 -7.03
N LYS A 205 7.63 19.99 -8.33
CA LYS A 205 8.14 21.07 -9.18
C LYS A 205 7.17 22.25 -9.27
N GLN A 206 5.87 21.99 -9.31
CA GLN A 206 4.84 23.05 -9.29
C GLN A 206 4.88 23.85 -7.98
N ALA A 207 4.99 23.18 -6.84
CA ALA A 207 5.03 23.83 -5.54
C ALA A 207 6.31 24.63 -5.32
N LEU A 208 7.47 24.07 -5.68
CA LEU A 208 8.76 24.77 -5.69
C LEU A 208 8.69 26.06 -6.51
N ARG A 209 8.20 25.96 -7.75
CA ARG A 209 8.03 27.12 -8.64
C ARG A 209 7.10 28.17 -8.06
N ALA A 210 5.96 27.76 -7.53
CA ALA A 210 4.99 28.69 -6.94
C ALA A 210 5.61 29.45 -5.76
N ARG A 211 6.32 28.74 -4.88
CA ARG A 211 7.04 29.32 -3.75
C ARG A 211 8.15 30.26 -4.21
N ALA A 212 8.99 29.82 -5.14
CA ALA A 212 10.10 30.60 -5.66
C ALA A 212 9.64 31.88 -6.37
N LYS A 213 8.58 31.81 -7.19
CA LYS A 213 8.00 33.00 -7.83
C LYS A 213 7.42 33.98 -6.80
N ALA A 214 6.84 33.48 -5.72
CA ALA A 214 6.34 34.33 -4.64
C ALA A 214 7.47 35.04 -3.88
N LEU A 215 8.65 34.42 -3.76
CA LEU A 215 9.81 35.00 -3.08
C LEU A 215 10.60 35.97 -3.96
N TRP A 216 10.87 35.59 -5.22
CA TRP A 216 11.88 36.26 -6.06
C TRP A 216 11.33 36.79 -7.40
N GLY A 217 10.03 36.65 -7.66
CA GLY A 217 9.40 37.21 -8.86
C GLY A 217 10.02 36.69 -10.16
N LYS A 218 10.61 37.58 -10.96
CA LYS A 218 11.23 37.23 -12.26
C LYS A 218 12.60 36.55 -12.11
N ALA A 219 13.32 36.80 -11.02
CA ALA A 219 14.65 36.23 -10.77
C ALA A 219 14.59 34.82 -10.18
N TRP A 220 13.38 34.28 -9.93
CA TRP A 220 13.15 33.04 -9.19
C TRP A 220 13.97 31.84 -9.67
N ALA A 221 14.24 31.73 -10.97
CA ALA A 221 14.99 30.61 -11.52
C ALA A 221 16.44 30.58 -11.02
N ILE A 222 17.13 31.71 -11.08
CA ILE A 222 18.52 31.84 -10.65
C ILE A 222 18.62 31.72 -9.13
N GLU A 223 17.75 32.41 -8.41
CA GLU A 223 17.76 32.42 -6.93
C GLU A 223 17.42 31.05 -6.33
N LEU A 224 16.50 30.30 -6.96
CA LEU A 224 16.12 28.96 -6.51
C LEU A 224 17.23 27.94 -6.75
N LEU A 225 17.80 27.93 -7.95
CA LEU A 225 18.73 26.90 -8.40
C LEU A 225 20.18 27.18 -7.97
N GLY A 226 20.54 28.44 -7.78
CA GLY A 226 21.94 28.87 -7.76
C GLY A 226 22.58 28.76 -9.13
N ASN A 227 23.78 29.35 -9.28
CA ASN A 227 24.45 29.46 -10.58
C ASN A 227 24.77 28.10 -11.21
N GLU A 228 25.32 27.16 -10.44
CA GLU A 228 25.75 25.84 -10.95
C GLU A 228 24.58 25.02 -11.53
N ARG A 229 23.51 24.81 -10.77
CA ARG A 229 22.34 24.06 -11.26
C ARG A 229 21.58 24.81 -12.35
N ALA A 230 21.58 26.14 -12.33
CA ALA A 230 20.98 26.93 -13.39
C ALA A 230 21.72 26.72 -14.72
N ASP A 231 23.05 26.69 -14.70
CA ASP A 231 23.89 26.44 -15.87
C ASP A 231 23.70 25.01 -16.39
N GLU A 232 23.63 24.01 -15.51
CA GLU A 232 23.35 22.62 -15.89
C GLU A 232 21.97 22.46 -16.53
N ALA A 233 20.93 23.04 -15.93
CA ALA A 233 19.57 23.01 -16.47
C ALA A 233 19.52 23.71 -17.85
N PHE A 234 20.21 24.83 -18.01
CA PHE A 234 20.30 25.56 -19.27
C PHE A 234 21.08 24.77 -20.34
N ALA A 235 22.20 24.14 -19.99
CA ALA A 235 22.96 23.30 -20.90
C ALA A 235 22.11 22.13 -21.43
N ARG A 236 21.33 21.47 -20.57
CA ARG A 236 20.40 20.40 -20.98
C ARG A 236 19.28 20.94 -21.87
N ALA A 237 18.69 22.08 -21.51
CA ALA A 237 17.58 22.68 -22.21
C ALA A 237 17.94 23.19 -23.62
N SER A 238 19.10 23.86 -23.74
CA SER A 238 19.57 24.46 -24.99
C SER A 238 19.86 23.40 -26.05
N VAL A 239 20.44 22.27 -25.66
CA VAL A 239 20.70 21.13 -26.57
C VAL A 239 19.40 20.47 -27.03
N ALA A 240 18.41 20.34 -26.15
CA ALA A 240 17.22 19.53 -26.42
C ALA A 240 16.03 20.28 -27.03
N ALA A 241 15.72 21.49 -26.57
CA ALA A 241 14.46 22.17 -26.94
C ALA A 241 14.53 23.70 -27.05
N TYR A 242 15.54 24.35 -26.47
CA TYR A 242 15.63 25.81 -26.36
C TYR A 242 16.90 26.37 -27.03
N ALA A 243 17.13 26.00 -28.30
CA ALA A 243 18.37 26.36 -29.01
C ALA A 243 18.61 27.88 -29.17
N SER A 244 17.56 28.71 -29.05
CA SER A 244 17.67 30.17 -29.13
C SER A 244 17.73 30.87 -27.78
N ALA A 245 17.65 30.14 -26.67
CA ALA A 245 17.72 30.75 -25.34
C ALA A 245 19.17 31.12 -25.03
N GLU A 246 19.42 32.33 -24.53
CA GLU A 246 20.76 32.80 -24.14
C GLU A 246 21.04 32.61 -22.65
N SER A 247 20.00 32.35 -21.84
CA SER A 247 20.13 32.12 -20.40
C SER A 247 18.99 31.28 -19.83
N VAL A 248 19.17 30.79 -18.59
CA VAL A 248 18.17 30.03 -17.83
C VAL A 248 16.83 30.79 -17.65
N VAL A 249 16.86 32.12 -17.66
CA VAL A 249 15.68 32.98 -17.44
C VAL A 249 14.74 32.97 -18.65
N GLU A 250 15.26 32.62 -19.83
CA GLU A 250 14.49 32.51 -21.07
C GLU A 250 13.83 31.14 -21.23
N LEU A 251 14.19 30.17 -20.37
CA LEU A 251 13.51 28.89 -20.34
C LEU A 251 12.09 29.07 -19.79
N ARG A 252 11.13 28.38 -20.40
CA ARG A 252 9.76 28.31 -19.87
C ARG A 252 9.76 27.81 -18.42
N ASP A 253 10.59 26.80 -18.16
CA ASP A 253 10.67 26.17 -16.86
C ASP A 253 12.01 25.44 -16.63
N PRO A 254 12.95 26.03 -15.89
CA PRO A 254 14.22 25.39 -15.58
C PRO A 254 14.09 24.09 -14.77
N LEU A 255 13.05 23.96 -13.92
CA LEU A 255 12.86 22.77 -13.08
C LEU A 255 12.51 21.53 -13.92
N GLU A 256 12.02 21.69 -15.16
CA GLU A 256 11.75 20.54 -16.03
C GLU A 256 13.02 19.80 -16.48
N TRP A 257 14.18 20.45 -16.36
CA TRP A 257 15.48 19.92 -16.77
C TRP A 257 16.28 19.30 -15.61
N LEU A 258 15.67 19.26 -14.42
CA LEU A 258 16.20 18.57 -13.24
C LEU A 258 15.60 17.17 -13.12
N SER A 259 16.41 16.22 -12.69
CA SER A 259 15.98 14.91 -12.16
C SER A 259 15.20 15.08 -10.85
N LEU A 260 14.54 14.00 -10.39
CA LEU A 260 13.87 14.00 -9.09
C LEU A 260 14.86 14.22 -7.94
N ALA A 261 16.05 13.61 -7.99
CA ALA A 261 17.11 13.81 -6.99
C ALA A 261 17.49 15.29 -6.89
N GLU A 262 17.84 15.91 -8.02
CA GLU A 262 18.21 17.33 -8.08
C GLU A 262 17.06 18.23 -7.62
N THR A 263 15.82 17.88 -7.95
CA THR A 263 14.63 18.61 -7.49
C THR A 263 14.46 18.53 -5.97
N LEU A 264 14.73 17.37 -5.36
CA LEU A 264 14.71 17.20 -3.90
C LEU A 264 15.85 17.98 -3.24
N ASP A 265 17.04 18.03 -3.84
CA ASP A 265 18.15 18.80 -3.30
C ASP A 265 17.91 20.31 -3.36
N VAL A 266 17.04 20.79 -4.25
CA VAL A 266 16.59 22.19 -4.26
C VAL A 266 15.76 22.53 -3.01
N LEU A 267 15.12 21.55 -2.36
CA LEU A 267 14.41 21.79 -1.07
C LEU A 267 15.38 22.16 0.07
N GLU A 268 16.67 21.88 -0.08
CA GLU A 268 17.70 22.26 0.91
C GLU A 268 17.99 23.77 0.88
N ASN A 269 17.47 24.50 -0.12
CA ASN A 269 17.49 25.95 -0.14
C ASN A 269 16.63 26.52 1.00
N ALA A 270 17.29 27.17 1.96
CA ALA A 270 16.70 27.65 3.21
C ALA A 270 15.53 28.64 3.00
N ASP A 271 15.55 29.43 1.93
CA ASP A 271 14.52 30.45 1.67
C ASP A 271 13.19 29.85 1.20
N VAL A 272 13.27 28.76 0.45
CA VAL A 272 12.10 28.00 -0.03
C VAL A 272 11.44 27.29 1.14
N GLY A 273 12.26 26.71 2.02
CA GLY A 273 11.85 25.87 3.12
C GLY A 273 11.19 24.57 2.66
N ASN A 274 10.58 23.85 3.58
CA ASN A 274 10.13 22.47 3.33
C ASN A 274 8.75 22.37 2.65
N LEU A 275 8.26 23.44 2.03
CA LEU A 275 6.94 23.53 1.38
C LEU A 275 5.75 23.10 2.24
N GLY A 276 5.85 23.25 3.56
CA GLY A 276 4.81 22.82 4.51
C GLY A 276 4.78 21.32 4.80
N VAL A 277 5.77 20.56 4.32
CA VAL A 277 5.96 19.13 4.61
C VAL A 277 7.12 18.95 5.60
N ASN A 278 7.01 17.96 6.49
CA ASN A 278 8.05 17.68 7.49
C ASN A 278 9.36 17.19 6.83
N GLN A 279 10.53 17.62 7.32
CA GLN A 279 11.85 17.15 6.86
C GLN A 279 11.98 15.62 6.91
N ALA A 280 11.46 15.00 7.97
CA ALA A 280 11.48 13.54 8.09
C ALA A 280 10.68 12.87 6.95
N MET A 281 9.58 13.49 6.52
CA MET A 281 8.78 13.00 5.40
C MET A 281 9.54 13.10 4.08
N TRP A 282 10.28 14.20 3.86
CA TRP A 282 11.15 14.32 2.69
C TRP A 282 12.26 13.29 2.68
N ALA A 283 12.84 12.98 3.83
CA ALA A 283 13.85 11.91 3.95
C ALA A 283 13.27 10.53 3.59
N VAL A 284 12.07 10.20 4.10
CA VAL A 284 11.38 8.95 3.77
C VAL A 284 11.01 8.90 2.29
N MET A 285 10.53 10.01 1.71
CA MET A 285 10.27 10.10 0.26
C MET A 285 11.53 9.81 -0.54
N ARG A 286 12.65 10.44 -0.17
CA ARG A 286 13.93 10.23 -0.85
C ARG A 286 14.35 8.77 -0.77
N SER A 287 14.19 8.10 0.37
CA SER A 287 14.55 6.67 0.50
C SER A 287 13.60 5.71 -0.21
N GLU A 288 12.32 6.07 -0.36
CA GLU A 288 11.32 5.17 -0.95
C GLU A 288 11.13 5.42 -2.46
N LEU A 289 10.86 6.66 -2.86
CA LEU A 289 10.46 6.98 -4.24
C LEU A 289 11.66 7.11 -5.19
N LEU A 290 12.81 7.61 -4.71
CA LEU A 290 13.96 7.82 -5.58
C LEU A 290 14.48 6.51 -6.19
N PRO A 291 14.63 5.41 -5.43
CA PRO A 291 15.00 4.12 -6.02
C PRO A 291 14.02 3.62 -7.08
N VAL A 292 12.72 3.88 -6.90
CA VAL A 292 11.69 3.54 -7.91
C VAL A 292 11.92 4.34 -9.19
N LYS A 293 12.17 5.64 -9.06
CA LYS A 293 12.44 6.53 -10.21
C LYS A 293 13.72 6.13 -10.93
N ASP A 294 14.79 5.85 -10.19
CA ASP A 294 16.08 5.45 -10.75
C ASP A 294 15.96 4.14 -11.53
N ARG A 295 15.20 3.16 -11.02
CA ARG A 295 14.92 1.92 -11.75
C ARG A 295 14.23 2.19 -13.09
N LEU A 296 13.20 3.04 -13.11
CA LEU A 296 12.49 3.42 -14.33
C LEU A 296 13.43 4.09 -15.35
N GLU A 297 14.25 5.04 -14.91
CA GLU A 297 15.16 5.79 -15.78
C GLU A 297 16.27 4.91 -16.37
N ARG A 298 16.71 3.90 -15.61
CA ARG A 298 17.80 3.01 -16.00
C ARG A 298 17.33 1.71 -16.65
N SER A 299 16.03 1.58 -16.93
CA SER A 299 15.43 0.36 -17.49
C SER A 299 15.73 -0.90 -16.66
N GLN A 300 15.77 -0.77 -15.34
CA GLN A 300 15.93 -1.89 -14.41
C GLN A 300 14.59 -2.60 -14.18
N LEU A 301 14.64 -3.83 -13.66
CA LEU A 301 13.43 -4.55 -13.28
C LEU A 301 12.66 -3.83 -12.19
N ILE A 302 11.36 -3.73 -12.40
CA ILE A 302 10.44 -3.05 -11.51
C ILE A 302 9.85 -4.07 -10.54
N ARG A 303 9.76 -3.68 -9.26
CA ARG A 303 9.21 -4.53 -8.21
C ARG A 303 7.72 -4.34 -8.10
N LYS A 304 7.02 -5.36 -7.59
CA LYS A 304 5.58 -5.24 -7.32
C LYS A 304 5.28 -4.15 -6.28
N SER A 305 6.16 -3.95 -5.31
CA SER A 305 6.01 -2.89 -4.29
C SER A 305 6.20 -1.47 -4.85
N ASP A 306 6.80 -1.32 -6.03
CA ASP A 306 7.09 0.00 -6.62
C ASP A 306 5.82 0.77 -7.00
N VAL A 307 4.75 0.06 -7.40
CA VAL A 307 3.46 0.69 -7.70
C VAL A 307 2.82 1.32 -6.47
N ASP A 308 2.86 0.62 -5.33
CA ASP A 308 2.30 1.10 -4.08
C ASP A 308 3.09 2.31 -3.56
N VAL A 309 4.43 2.26 -3.64
CA VAL A 309 5.30 3.38 -3.27
C VAL A 309 5.04 4.60 -4.15
N ALA A 310 5.01 4.43 -5.48
CA ALA A 310 4.76 5.53 -6.40
C ALA A 310 3.37 6.15 -6.18
N LEU A 311 2.33 5.31 -6.02
CA LEU A 311 0.96 5.75 -5.76
C LEU A 311 0.83 6.50 -4.43
N LYS A 312 1.44 5.98 -3.36
CA LYS A 312 1.49 6.61 -2.03
C LYS A 312 2.01 8.04 -2.14
N TRP A 313 3.18 8.23 -2.76
CA TRP A 313 3.80 9.56 -2.88
C TRP A 313 3.09 10.48 -3.84
N ALA A 314 2.55 9.97 -4.96
CA ALA A 314 1.72 10.76 -5.87
C ALA A 314 0.51 11.36 -5.14
N ARG A 315 -0.20 10.56 -4.34
CA ARG A 315 -1.36 11.01 -3.55
C ARG A 315 -0.95 11.99 -2.47
N LEU A 316 0.06 11.64 -1.66
CA LEU A 316 0.52 12.46 -0.54
C LEU A 316 0.97 13.84 -1.01
N LEU A 317 1.82 13.91 -2.05
CA LEU A 317 2.32 15.19 -2.56
C LEU A 317 1.23 16.01 -3.22
N THR A 318 0.37 15.40 -4.02
CA THR A 318 -0.76 16.11 -4.63
C THR A 318 -1.65 16.71 -3.53
N GLN A 319 -1.92 15.97 -2.46
CA GLN A 319 -2.73 16.48 -1.35
C GLN A 319 -2.01 17.58 -0.56
N LYS A 320 -0.78 17.35 -0.11
CA LYS A 320 -0.03 18.30 0.73
C LYS A 320 0.32 19.56 -0.04
N LEU A 321 0.92 19.43 -1.21
CA LEU A 321 1.49 20.57 -1.94
C LEU A 321 0.43 21.40 -2.68
N THR A 322 -0.68 20.79 -3.11
CA THR A 322 -1.80 21.55 -3.69
C THR A 322 -2.56 22.33 -2.60
N MET A 323 -2.59 21.81 -1.36
CA MET A 323 -3.11 22.56 -0.21
C MET A 323 -2.13 23.66 0.27
N SER A 324 -0.81 23.42 0.19
CA SER A 324 0.24 24.38 0.56
C SER A 324 0.44 25.54 -0.42
N GLY A 325 -0.24 25.53 -1.58
CA GLY A 325 -0.42 26.72 -2.43
C GLY A 325 -1.22 27.85 -1.74
N SER A 326 -1.79 27.59 -0.57
CA SER A 326 -2.46 28.57 0.28
C SER A 326 -1.83 28.61 1.68
N ARG A 327 -0.78 29.43 1.82
CA ARG A 327 -0.20 29.96 3.09
C ARG A 327 0.36 28.93 4.10
N SER A 328 1.29 29.43 4.91
CA SER A 328 2.10 28.67 5.88
C SER A 328 1.25 27.99 6.97
N HIS A 329 1.64 26.76 7.34
CA HIS A 329 0.98 25.89 8.32
C HIS A 329 1.05 26.38 9.78
N ALA A 330 1.87 27.40 10.07
CA ALA A 330 1.88 28.06 11.37
C ALA A 330 0.65 28.97 11.59
N ASP A 331 -0.11 29.26 10.53
CA ASP A 331 -1.36 30.01 10.57
C ASP A 331 -2.61 29.11 10.44
N TYR A 332 -2.51 27.78 10.55
CA TYR A 332 -3.64 26.86 10.26
C TYR A 332 -4.65 26.67 11.41
N ILE A 333 -4.78 27.66 12.29
CA ILE A 333 -5.83 27.72 13.33
C ILE A 333 -7.21 28.27 12.82
N PRO A 334 -7.38 28.92 11.64
CA PRO A 334 -8.69 29.46 11.25
C PRO A 334 -9.34 28.91 9.95
N THR A 335 -9.01 27.72 9.42
CA THR A 335 -9.70 27.19 8.21
C THR A 335 -10.54 25.93 8.40
N ALA A 336 -10.54 25.30 9.58
CA ALA A 336 -11.62 24.38 9.89
C ALA A 336 -12.95 25.17 9.85
N PRO A 337 -14.00 24.68 9.15
CA PRO A 337 -15.33 25.24 9.23
C PRO A 337 -15.66 25.54 10.70
N ARG A 338 -16.34 26.66 10.96
CA ARG A 338 -16.61 27.13 12.33
C ARG A 338 -17.12 26.01 13.25
N THR A 339 -17.95 25.11 12.72
CA THR A 339 -18.48 23.92 13.38
C THR A 339 -17.41 22.90 13.81
N GLN A 340 -16.36 22.69 13.02
CA GLN A 340 -15.24 21.80 13.40
C GLN A 340 -14.38 22.42 14.49
N ARG A 341 -14.12 23.74 14.45
CA ARG A 341 -13.37 24.43 15.50
C ARG A 341 -14.13 24.41 16.83
N GLU A 342 -15.40 24.77 16.81
CA GLU A 342 -16.27 24.73 17.99
C GLU A 342 -16.35 23.30 18.57
N LEU A 343 -16.38 22.26 17.72
CA LEU A 343 -16.33 20.88 18.16
C LEU A 343 -14.97 20.52 18.79
N LEU A 344 -13.85 20.90 18.18
CA LEU A 344 -12.52 20.63 18.73
C LEU A 344 -12.30 21.34 20.08
N ASP A 345 -12.75 22.58 20.21
CA ASP A 345 -12.69 23.32 21.48
C ASP A 345 -13.54 22.63 22.55
N LYS A 346 -14.74 22.17 22.19
CA LYS A 346 -15.59 21.38 23.08
C LYS A 346 -14.92 20.08 23.53
N LEU A 347 -14.41 19.27 22.59
CA LEU A 347 -13.75 18.00 22.90
C LEU A 347 -12.51 18.21 23.77
N LYS A 348 -11.73 19.25 23.49
CA LYS A 348 -10.56 19.63 24.30
C LYS A 348 -10.96 19.96 25.74
N ASN A 349 -12.01 20.76 25.92
CA ASN A 349 -12.50 21.14 27.25
C ASN A 349 -13.01 19.93 28.05
N GLU A 350 -13.76 19.02 27.39
CA GLU A 350 -14.25 17.78 28.02
C GLU A 350 -13.08 16.83 28.38
N LEU A 351 -12.08 16.67 27.50
CA LEU A 351 -10.89 15.86 27.78
C LEU A 351 -10.07 16.41 28.97
N GLY A 352 -10.11 17.72 29.21
CA GLY A 352 -9.45 18.38 30.34
C GLY A 352 -9.92 17.94 31.73
N GLU A 353 -11.03 17.20 31.84
CA GLU A 353 -11.41 16.54 33.11
C GLU A 353 -10.43 15.44 33.53
N ASN A 354 -9.68 14.86 32.59
CA ASN A 354 -8.67 13.85 32.88
C ASN A 354 -7.32 14.53 33.09
N SER A 355 -6.77 14.40 34.30
CA SER A 355 -5.49 15.00 34.65
C SER A 355 -4.30 14.55 33.79
N ALA A 356 -4.40 13.38 33.13
CA ALA A 356 -3.38 12.91 32.19
C ALA A 356 -3.42 13.61 30.82
N PHE A 357 -4.52 14.32 30.50
CA PHE A 357 -4.64 15.14 29.30
C PHE A 357 -4.03 16.53 29.56
N ALA A 358 -2.70 16.58 29.61
CA ALA A 358 -1.92 17.80 29.79
C ALA A 358 -0.58 17.72 29.06
N GLY A 359 0.04 18.87 28.79
CA GLY A 359 1.38 18.93 28.19
C GLY A 359 1.46 18.25 26.82
N ASP A 360 2.44 17.37 26.64
CA ASP A 360 2.63 16.65 25.37
C ASP A 360 1.46 15.69 25.07
N ALA A 361 0.87 15.06 26.09
CA ALA A 361 -0.27 14.17 25.91
C ALA A 361 -1.51 14.90 25.38
N GLU A 362 -1.73 16.15 25.80
CA GLU A 362 -2.77 17.01 25.23
C GLU A 362 -2.51 17.28 23.75
N LYS A 363 -1.29 17.73 23.42
CA LYS A 363 -0.90 18.09 22.05
C LYS A 363 -1.00 16.91 21.08
N ASP A 364 -0.48 15.76 21.48
CA ASP A 364 -0.39 14.58 20.64
C ASP A 364 -1.77 13.94 20.46
N PHE A 365 -2.54 13.81 21.54
CA PHE A 365 -3.89 13.29 21.45
C PHE A 365 -4.81 14.23 20.66
N MET A 366 -4.70 15.56 20.84
CA MET A 366 -5.46 16.51 20.02
C MET A 366 -5.10 16.46 18.54
N SER A 367 -3.89 16.06 18.19
CA SER A 367 -3.49 15.85 16.78
C SER A 367 -4.25 14.66 16.16
N LEU A 368 -4.43 13.58 16.94
CA LEU A 368 -5.30 12.45 16.57
C LEU A 368 -6.76 12.89 16.45
N ILE A 369 -7.31 13.58 17.47
CA ILE A 369 -8.71 14.02 17.47
C ILE A 369 -9.00 14.99 16.33
N HIS A 370 -8.08 15.89 16.02
CA HIS A 370 -8.21 16.78 14.87
C HIS A 370 -8.29 16.01 13.55
N SER A 371 -7.43 15.00 13.36
CA SER A 371 -7.50 14.12 12.18
C SER A 371 -8.82 13.35 12.13
N THR A 372 -9.32 12.86 13.26
CA THR A 372 -10.60 12.16 13.38
C THR A 372 -11.79 13.04 13.02
N VAL A 373 -11.85 14.29 13.52
CA VAL A 373 -12.91 15.25 13.16
C VAL A 373 -12.91 15.51 11.65
N ARG A 374 -11.73 15.67 11.05
CA ARG A 374 -11.60 15.88 9.59
C ARG A 374 -11.98 14.65 8.79
N PHE A 375 -11.64 13.45 9.27
CA PHE A 375 -12.02 12.19 8.63
C PHE A 375 -13.53 12.02 8.60
N VAL A 376 -14.22 12.16 9.74
CA VAL A 376 -15.69 12.01 9.81
C VAL A 376 -16.39 13.05 8.94
N ALA A 377 -15.89 14.29 8.91
CA ALA A 377 -16.39 15.32 8.01
C ALA A 377 -16.20 14.94 6.53
N HIS A 378 -14.99 14.51 6.15
CA HIS A 378 -14.67 14.11 4.78
C HIS A 378 -15.54 12.94 4.29
N VAL A 379 -15.70 11.90 5.12
CA VAL A 379 -16.54 10.74 4.80
C VAL A 379 -18.02 11.13 4.70
N SER A 380 -18.45 12.10 5.51
CA SER A 380 -19.79 12.67 5.42
C SER A 380 -20.04 13.35 4.07
N ASP A 381 -19.01 13.95 3.46
CA ASP A 381 -19.12 14.65 2.17
C ASP A 381 -18.94 13.74 0.94
N VAL A 382 -17.92 12.88 0.91
CA VAL A 382 -17.47 12.18 -0.31
C VAL A 382 -18.17 10.84 -0.58
N ARG A 383 -18.87 10.27 0.42
CA ARG A 383 -19.58 8.96 0.35
C ARG A 383 -18.73 7.81 -0.24
N PRO A 384 -17.73 7.32 0.50
CA PRO A 384 -17.03 6.07 0.16
C PRO A 384 -17.96 4.86 0.08
N SER A 385 -17.54 3.80 -0.63
CA SER A 385 -18.32 2.57 -0.84
C SER A 385 -18.82 1.93 0.46
N TYR A 386 -17.97 1.87 1.49
CA TYR A 386 -18.32 1.34 2.82
C TYR A 386 -19.39 2.15 3.56
N THR A 387 -19.80 3.30 3.02
CA THR A 387 -20.93 4.10 3.54
C THR A 387 -22.18 4.03 2.69
N ALA A 388 -22.12 3.38 1.53
CA ALA A 388 -23.25 3.27 0.61
C ALA A 388 -24.37 2.40 1.17
N GLN A 389 -25.57 2.58 0.64
CA GLN A 389 -26.68 1.68 0.89
C GLN A 389 -26.43 0.34 0.18
N TRP A 390 -26.54 -0.75 0.92
CA TRP A 390 -26.39 -2.11 0.43
C TRP A 390 -27.77 -2.75 0.20
N ALA A 391 -27.88 -3.60 -0.83
CA ALA A 391 -29.14 -4.24 -1.23
C ALA A 391 -29.28 -5.67 -0.68
N LYS A 392 -28.15 -6.31 -0.35
CA LYS A 392 -28.07 -7.67 0.13
C LYS A 392 -27.09 -7.77 1.30
N ASP A 393 -27.25 -8.79 2.13
CA ASP A 393 -26.39 -9.02 3.30
C ASP A 393 -24.91 -9.31 2.92
N GLU A 394 -24.66 -9.80 1.70
CA GLU A 394 -23.30 -10.05 1.17
C GLU A 394 -22.54 -8.75 0.85
N ASP A 395 -23.24 -7.63 0.67
CA ASP A 395 -22.67 -6.31 0.34
C ASP A 395 -22.40 -5.46 1.59
N VAL A 396 -22.61 -6.03 2.78
CA VAL A 396 -22.46 -5.32 4.06
C VAL A 396 -20.98 -5.06 4.34
N PRO A 397 -20.58 -3.78 4.50
CA PRO A 397 -19.18 -3.42 4.74
C PRO A 397 -18.58 -4.09 5.98
N LEU A 398 -17.32 -4.51 5.85
CA LEU A 398 -16.53 -5.03 6.97
C LEU A 398 -15.95 -3.88 7.81
N GLU A 399 -15.66 -4.15 9.08
CA GLU A 399 -14.95 -3.24 9.99
C GLU A 399 -13.61 -2.78 9.41
N ARG A 400 -12.92 -3.71 8.74
CA ARG A 400 -11.66 -3.46 8.04
C ARG A 400 -11.75 -2.34 7.00
N GLU A 401 -12.89 -2.15 6.34
CA GLU A 401 -13.00 -1.12 5.29
C GLU A 401 -12.91 0.30 5.87
N VAL A 402 -13.57 0.55 7.00
CA VAL A 402 -13.46 1.85 7.70
C VAL A 402 -12.11 1.99 8.40
N GLN A 403 -11.53 0.89 8.88
CA GLN A 403 -10.18 0.85 9.46
C GLN A 403 -9.12 1.26 8.43
N ASP A 404 -9.11 0.62 7.26
CA ASP A 404 -8.17 0.89 6.17
C ASP A 404 -8.35 2.31 5.63
N ALA A 405 -9.60 2.80 5.53
CA ALA A 405 -9.89 4.18 5.15
C ALA A 405 -9.40 5.19 6.19
N PHE A 406 -9.59 4.91 7.49
CA PHE A 406 -9.12 5.78 8.57
C PHE A 406 -7.58 5.80 8.62
N LYS A 407 -6.94 4.63 8.47
CA LYS A 407 -5.48 4.50 8.37
C LYS A 407 -4.93 5.31 7.20
N ALA A 408 -5.48 5.11 6.01
CA ALA A 408 -5.09 5.87 4.82
C ALA A 408 -5.28 7.38 5.02
N PHE A 409 -6.34 7.79 5.73
CA PHE A 409 -6.57 9.19 6.07
C PHE A 409 -5.51 9.74 7.04
N LEU A 410 -5.13 8.98 8.08
CA LEU A 410 -4.05 9.35 9.00
C LEU A 410 -2.70 9.43 8.30
N ASP A 411 -2.41 8.48 7.40
CA ASP A 411 -1.21 8.47 6.56
C ASP A 411 -1.18 9.63 5.55
N SER A 412 -2.32 10.27 5.33
CA SER A 412 -2.44 11.48 4.51
C SER A 412 -2.38 12.77 5.34
N SER A 413 -2.42 12.67 6.67
CA SER A 413 -2.44 13.81 7.59
C SER A 413 -1.02 14.16 8.09
N ASP A 414 -0.91 15.04 9.08
CA ASP A 414 0.38 15.37 9.71
C ASP A 414 0.88 14.24 10.64
N LEU A 415 0.10 13.14 10.72
CA LEU A 415 0.37 11.92 11.48
C LEU A 415 0.95 10.79 10.60
N ALA A 416 1.28 11.09 9.36
CA ALA A 416 1.83 10.13 8.42
C ALA A 416 3.14 9.49 8.93
N GLY A 417 3.27 8.17 8.73
CA GLY A 417 4.41 7.39 9.22
C GLY A 417 4.38 7.12 10.73
N ARG A 418 3.36 7.59 11.45
CA ARG A 418 3.18 7.34 12.88
C ARG A 418 2.13 6.28 13.18
N SER A 419 1.33 5.88 12.20
CA SER A 419 0.22 4.95 12.43
C SER A 419 0.55 3.52 11.95
N ALA A 420 0.08 2.52 12.69
CA ALA A 420 0.16 1.09 12.37
C ALA A 420 -1.23 0.43 12.53
N VAL A 421 -1.44 -0.70 11.87
CA VAL A 421 -2.70 -1.47 11.87
C VAL A 421 -2.43 -2.87 12.41
N GLU A 422 -3.42 -3.46 13.11
CA GLU A 422 -3.39 -4.85 13.58
C GLU A 422 -2.14 -5.22 14.41
N VAL A 423 -1.71 -4.32 15.29
CA VAL A 423 -0.53 -4.56 16.13
C VAL A 423 -0.88 -5.56 17.24
N SER A 424 -0.36 -6.78 17.14
CA SER A 424 -0.43 -7.79 18.20
C SER A 424 0.48 -7.44 19.39
N SER A 425 0.11 -7.87 20.60
CA SER A 425 0.89 -7.75 21.85
C SER A 425 0.86 -6.38 22.55
N ILE A 426 -0.21 -5.60 22.37
CA ILE A 426 -0.48 -4.41 23.19
C ILE A 426 -1.50 -4.79 24.27
N GLY A 427 -1.15 -4.69 25.55
CA GLY A 427 -2.09 -4.93 26.67
C GLY A 427 -2.72 -6.33 26.75
N GLY A 428 -2.20 -7.32 26.01
CA GLY A 428 -2.79 -8.67 25.93
C GLY A 428 -3.81 -8.88 24.80
N GLY A 429 -3.97 -7.93 23.87
CA GLY A 429 -4.89 -8.01 22.72
C GLY A 429 -4.31 -7.49 21.40
N ARG A 430 -5.16 -7.44 20.35
CA ARG A 430 -4.88 -6.88 19.01
C ARG A 430 -5.54 -5.51 18.90
N ALA A 431 -4.75 -4.46 18.69
CA ALA A 431 -5.26 -3.11 18.47
C ALA A 431 -5.51 -2.86 16.97
N ASP A 432 -6.65 -2.24 16.64
CA ASP A 432 -7.08 -2.03 15.24
C ASP A 432 -6.22 -0.96 14.54
N VAL A 433 -6.08 0.23 15.15
CA VAL A 433 -5.16 1.29 14.69
C VAL A 433 -4.37 1.86 15.87
N VAL A 434 -3.05 1.95 15.75
CA VAL A 434 -2.15 2.49 16.77
C VAL A 434 -1.36 3.65 16.20
N LEU A 435 -1.25 4.75 16.94
CA LEU A 435 -0.45 5.91 16.60
C LEU A 435 0.72 6.06 17.56
N TYR A 436 1.95 6.19 17.06
CA TYR A 436 3.20 6.31 17.83
C TYR A 436 3.75 7.73 17.79
N PHE A 437 4.22 8.21 18.94
CA PHE A 437 4.93 9.48 19.09
C PHE A 437 6.38 9.24 19.53
N ASN A 438 7.22 10.27 19.35
CA ASN A 438 8.68 10.14 19.40
C ASN A 438 9.25 9.75 20.78
N ASP A 439 8.45 9.91 21.83
CA ASP A 439 8.76 9.55 23.22
C ASP A 439 8.35 8.09 23.57
N GLY A 440 7.82 7.35 22.59
CA GLY A 440 7.28 6.01 22.79
C GLY A 440 5.82 5.98 23.24
N THR A 441 5.19 7.15 23.42
CA THR A 441 3.75 7.26 23.68
C THR A 441 2.97 6.71 22.50
N ARG A 442 1.91 5.96 22.79
CA ARG A 442 1.00 5.44 21.78
C ARG A 442 -0.43 5.87 22.04
N TYR A 443 -1.27 5.89 21.03
CA TYR A 443 -2.72 6.03 21.19
C TYR A 443 -3.42 4.99 20.35
N VAL A 444 -4.42 4.35 20.93
CA VAL A 444 -5.16 3.27 20.28
C VAL A 444 -6.51 3.81 19.82
N THR A 445 -6.82 3.55 18.55
CA THR A 445 -8.17 3.64 18.01
C THR A 445 -8.70 2.23 17.80
N GLU A 446 -9.70 1.87 18.59
CA GLU A 446 -10.50 0.67 18.33
C GLU A 446 -11.52 0.99 17.24
N VAL A 447 -11.70 0.09 16.28
CA VAL A 447 -12.66 0.23 15.19
C VAL A 447 -13.76 -0.80 15.39
N LYS A 448 -15.03 -0.41 15.27
CA LYS A 448 -16.17 -1.32 15.40
C LYS A 448 -17.21 -1.08 14.32
N ARG A 449 -17.96 -2.10 13.94
CA ARG A 449 -19.20 -1.94 13.17
C ARG A 449 -20.43 -2.29 14.01
N ASP A 450 -21.51 -1.54 13.85
CA ASP A 450 -22.77 -1.78 14.56
C ASP A 450 -23.96 -1.89 13.60
N PHE A 451 -24.88 -2.79 13.90
CA PHE A 451 -26.08 -3.08 13.12
C PHE A 451 -27.36 -2.64 13.82
N LYS A 452 -27.30 -2.36 15.12
CA LYS A 452 -28.45 -1.98 15.93
C LYS A 452 -28.51 -0.47 16.06
N ARG A 453 -29.72 0.06 16.25
CA ARG A 453 -29.91 1.46 16.61
C ARG A 453 -29.40 1.66 18.04
N THR A 454 -28.13 2.01 18.14
CA THR A 454 -27.41 2.11 19.41
C THR A 454 -27.41 3.56 19.89
N THR A 455 -27.86 3.82 21.11
CA THR A 455 -27.72 5.15 21.74
C THR A 455 -26.25 5.39 22.14
N ARG A 456 -25.89 6.62 22.53
CA ARG A 456 -24.53 6.90 23.04
C ARG A 456 -24.19 5.99 24.22
N THR A 457 -25.12 5.85 25.16
CA THR A 457 -24.98 4.99 26.34
C THR A 457 -24.78 3.52 25.97
N ASP A 458 -25.46 3.05 24.93
CA ASP A 458 -25.32 1.67 24.48
C ASP A 458 -23.94 1.42 23.83
N LEU A 459 -23.42 2.38 23.05
CA LEU A 459 -22.07 2.30 22.47
C LEU A 459 -20.99 2.34 23.56
N GLU A 460 -21.18 3.23 24.55
CA GLU A 460 -20.31 3.36 25.70
C GLU A 460 -20.26 2.06 26.51
N THR A 461 -21.42 1.46 26.79
CA THR A 461 -21.52 0.21 27.55
C THR A 461 -20.88 -0.96 26.79
N ALA A 462 -21.07 -1.03 25.47
CA ALA A 462 -20.61 -2.16 24.66
C ALA A 462 -19.09 -2.17 24.45
N TYR A 463 -18.46 -1.01 24.29
CA TYR A 463 -17.10 -0.92 23.73
C TYR A 463 -16.06 -0.25 24.64
N LEU A 464 -16.47 0.47 25.70
CA LEU A 464 -15.51 1.08 26.63
C LEU A 464 -14.66 0.07 27.41
N PRO A 465 -15.19 -1.06 27.91
CA PRO A 465 -14.36 -2.04 28.63
C PRO A 465 -13.16 -2.54 27.80
N GLN A 466 -13.34 -2.68 26.49
CA GLN A 466 -12.28 -3.10 25.58
C GLN A 466 -11.23 -1.99 25.37
N THR A 467 -11.68 -0.73 25.24
CA THR A 467 -10.80 0.43 25.04
C THR A 467 -9.92 0.71 26.27
N VAL A 468 -10.46 0.48 27.48
CA VAL A 468 -9.74 0.65 28.76
C VAL A 468 -8.64 -0.40 28.97
N SER A 469 -8.79 -1.61 28.43
CA SER A 469 -7.81 -2.70 28.61
C SER A 469 -6.42 -2.39 28.03
N TYR A 470 -6.34 -1.56 26.98
CA TYR A 470 -5.07 -1.14 26.38
C TYR A 470 -4.38 0.01 27.11
N GLN A 471 -5.12 0.72 27.97
CA GLN A 471 -4.66 1.92 28.67
C GLN A 471 -3.91 1.59 29.97
N THR A 472 -3.90 0.33 30.42
CA THR A 472 -3.23 -0.09 31.66
C THR A 472 -1.70 0.07 31.62
N THR A 473 -1.10 0.20 30.43
CA THR A 473 0.36 0.32 30.24
C THR A 473 0.79 1.64 29.57
N ASN A 474 -0.11 2.62 29.46
CA ASN A 474 0.08 3.80 28.62
C ASN A 474 -0.79 4.98 29.09
N VAL A 475 -0.71 6.13 28.41
CA VAL A 475 -1.57 7.30 28.70
C VAL A 475 -3.05 6.89 28.65
N PRO A 476 -3.89 7.25 29.66
CA PRO A 476 -5.27 6.78 29.78
C PRO A 476 -6.24 7.56 28.88
N LEU A 477 -5.88 7.62 27.59
CA LEU A 477 -6.60 8.30 26.52
C LEU A 477 -6.75 7.34 25.33
N GLY A 478 -7.95 7.23 24.78
CA GLY A 478 -8.25 6.31 23.68
C GLY A 478 -9.31 6.82 22.73
N GLN A 479 -9.46 6.15 21.59
CA GLN A 479 -10.46 6.47 20.60
C GLN A 479 -11.25 5.22 20.21
N LEU A 480 -12.55 5.40 20.00
CA LEU A 480 -13.41 4.39 19.38
C LEU A 480 -14.00 4.97 18.09
N LEU A 481 -13.80 4.28 16.97
CA LEU A 481 -14.36 4.62 15.67
C LEU A 481 -15.44 3.60 15.30
N VAL A 482 -16.69 4.04 15.16
CA VAL A 482 -17.82 3.14 14.89
C VAL A 482 -18.39 3.37 13.50
N LEU A 483 -18.45 2.33 12.67
CA LEU A 483 -19.27 2.30 11.46
C LEU A 483 -20.70 1.88 11.82
N ASP A 484 -21.63 2.85 11.81
CA ASP A 484 -23.04 2.58 12.04
C ASP A 484 -23.75 2.15 10.75
N LEU A 485 -24.20 0.89 10.72
CA LEU A 485 -24.92 0.25 9.61
C LEU A 485 -26.41 0.04 9.90
N THR A 486 -26.97 0.67 10.94
CA THR A 486 -28.39 0.57 11.31
C THR A 486 -29.30 0.80 10.09
N ASP A 487 -30.29 -0.07 9.87
CA ASP A 487 -31.34 0.15 8.85
C ASP A 487 -32.18 1.38 9.22
N ARG A 488 -31.93 2.50 8.54
CA ARG A 488 -32.69 3.74 8.69
C ARG A 488 -33.24 4.20 7.35
N ARG A 489 -34.37 3.64 6.94
CA ARG A 489 -35.26 4.19 5.90
C ARG A 489 -35.76 5.62 6.18
N GLN A 490 -35.40 6.22 7.33
CA GLN A 490 -35.75 7.58 7.75
C GLN A 490 -34.60 8.32 8.48
N ALA A 491 -33.33 8.13 8.12
CA ALA A 491 -32.25 8.90 8.74
C ALA A 491 -32.28 10.38 8.29
N SER A 492 -32.52 11.29 9.23
CA SER A 492 -32.12 12.69 9.09
C SER A 492 -30.59 12.80 9.01
N SER A 493 -30.07 13.82 8.32
CA SER A 493 -28.65 14.12 8.36
C SER A 493 -28.27 14.54 9.78
N GLU A 494 -27.59 13.65 10.52
CA GLU A 494 -27.04 14.01 11.82
C GLU A 494 -25.85 14.95 11.64
N ARG A 495 -25.74 15.92 12.55
CA ARG A 495 -24.68 16.93 12.51
C ARG A 495 -23.37 16.33 13.01
N LEU A 496 -22.25 16.91 12.58
CA LEU A 496 -20.90 16.45 12.97
C LEU A 496 -20.70 16.47 14.50
N ASP A 497 -21.26 17.46 15.18
CA ASP A 497 -21.23 17.61 16.65
C ASP A 497 -22.05 16.55 17.42
N GLN A 498 -22.90 15.80 16.72
CA GLN A 498 -23.62 14.65 17.27
C GLN A 498 -22.86 13.35 17.07
N SER A 499 -21.95 13.31 16.09
CA SER A 499 -21.22 12.11 15.67
C SER A 499 -19.90 11.90 16.43
N ILE A 500 -19.43 12.91 17.18
CA ILE A 500 -18.19 12.82 17.95
C ILE A 500 -18.42 13.39 19.36
N TRP A 501 -17.99 12.66 20.40
CA TRP A 501 -18.09 13.10 21.79
C TRP A 501 -17.03 12.44 22.68
N VAL A 502 -16.79 13.01 23.86
CA VAL A 502 -15.94 12.44 24.91
C VAL A 502 -16.80 11.62 25.88
N THR A 503 -16.25 10.52 26.37
CA THR A 503 -16.78 9.76 27.51
C THR A 503 -15.65 9.43 28.48
N HIS A 504 -15.99 9.29 29.77
CA HIS A 504 -15.04 9.05 30.85
C HIS A 504 -15.38 7.77 31.59
N SER A 505 -14.37 6.96 31.87
CA SER A 505 -14.47 5.92 32.89
C SER A 505 -14.01 6.51 34.22
N ARG A 506 -14.74 6.19 35.29
CA ARG A 506 -14.49 6.69 36.63
C ARG A 506 -14.30 5.55 37.61
N ASP A 507 -13.46 5.74 38.62
CA ASP A 507 -13.33 4.81 39.73
C ASP A 507 -14.50 4.94 40.74
N ALA A 508 -14.43 4.19 41.83
CA ALA A 508 -15.45 4.19 42.88
C ALA A 508 -15.61 5.56 43.58
N ASP A 509 -14.57 6.39 43.54
CA ASP A 509 -14.55 7.73 44.14
C ASP A 509 -14.98 8.82 43.14
N GLY A 510 -15.34 8.43 41.90
CA GLY A 510 -15.79 9.32 40.84
C GLY A 510 -14.67 10.03 40.09
N VAL A 511 -13.41 9.66 40.34
CA VAL A 511 -12.23 10.23 39.67
C VAL A 511 -12.12 9.63 38.27
N VAL A 512 -11.84 10.49 37.27
CA VAL A 512 -11.63 10.03 35.88
C VAL A 512 -10.35 9.21 35.81
N ILE A 513 -10.48 7.93 35.46
CA ILE A 513 -9.37 7.00 35.27
C ILE A 513 -8.97 6.84 33.81
N SER A 514 -9.89 7.14 32.88
CA SER A 514 -9.60 7.18 31.44
C SER A 514 -10.62 8.01 30.68
N SER A 515 -10.19 8.61 29.56
CA SER A 515 -11.07 9.33 28.64
C SER A 515 -11.00 8.71 27.25
N ASN A 516 -12.17 8.57 26.61
CA ASN A 516 -12.25 8.05 25.26
C ASN A 516 -13.03 9.01 24.37
N VAL A 517 -12.52 9.25 23.16
CA VAL A 517 -13.27 9.96 22.12
C VAL A 517 -13.98 8.93 21.25
N ILE A 518 -15.30 9.01 21.20
CA ILE A 518 -16.11 8.18 20.31
C ILE A 518 -16.41 8.99 19.05
N ALA A 519 -16.11 8.42 17.89
CA ALA A 519 -16.41 8.98 16.58
C ALA A 519 -17.25 7.99 15.78
N VAL A 520 -18.37 8.45 15.20
CA VAL A 520 -19.31 7.61 14.48
C VAL A 520 -19.34 8.00 13.00
N VAL A 521 -19.03 7.03 12.14
CA VAL A 521 -19.19 7.11 10.69
C VAL A 521 -20.50 6.45 10.30
N ARG A 522 -21.37 7.20 9.62
CA ARG A 522 -22.67 6.67 9.18
C ARG A 522 -22.51 5.93 7.87
N GLY A 523 -22.86 4.64 7.87
CA GLY A 523 -23.01 3.82 6.66
C GLY A 523 -24.46 3.68 6.22
N ASN A 524 -24.71 2.75 5.30
CA ASN A 524 -26.03 2.46 4.75
C ASN A 524 -26.78 3.71 4.21
N ARG A 525 -26.04 4.63 3.55
CA ARG A 525 -26.57 5.94 3.14
C ARG A 525 -27.30 5.85 1.79
N PRO A 526 -28.62 6.14 1.71
CA PRO A 526 -29.35 6.10 0.46
C PRO A 526 -28.87 7.21 -0.50
N THR A 527 -28.92 6.94 -1.81
CA THR A 527 -28.61 7.94 -2.84
C THR A 527 -29.62 9.11 -2.76
N PRO A 528 -29.22 10.34 -3.13
CA PRO A 528 -30.12 11.49 -3.10
C PRO A 528 -31.43 11.28 -3.88
N SER A 529 -31.40 10.51 -4.97
CA SER A 529 -32.57 10.15 -5.79
C SER A 529 -33.45 9.05 -5.17
N GLY A 530 -32.96 8.32 -4.17
CA GLY A 530 -33.70 7.28 -3.44
C GLY A 530 -34.51 7.81 -2.25
N ARG A 531 -34.37 9.09 -1.89
CA ARG A 531 -35.22 9.74 -0.88
C ARG A 531 -36.59 10.05 -1.50
N LYS A 532 -37.56 9.15 -1.35
CA LYS A 532 -38.97 9.56 -1.48
C LYS A 532 -39.27 10.55 -0.35
N ALA A 533 -39.83 11.70 -0.72
CA ALA A 533 -40.24 12.77 0.20
C ALA A 533 -41.23 12.27 1.26
#